data_AF-A0A8H7TXM3-F1
#
_entry.id   AF-A0A8H7TXM3-F1
#
_cell.length_a   1.000
_cell.length_b   1.000
_cell.length_c   1.000
_cell.angle_alpha   90.00
_cell.angle_beta   90.00
_cell.angle_gamma   90.00
#
_symmetry.space_group_name_H-M   'P 1'
#
loop_
_entity.id
_entity.type
_entity.pdbx_description
1 polymer ?
#
loop_
_entity_poly.entity_id
_entity_poly.type
_entity_poly.pdbx_seq_one_letter_code
_entity_poly.pdbx_strand_id
1 'polypeptide(L)'
;MPATLSAGAFIAAVLVLIPLPSHWRARNVATLSLIAWLFVVNVIYGVNTSVWNQNAEVRLIVWCDITTKIIIGANSALPACTLCICKHLELIASGRAVRLTHEDKRRRMFFELAMCFGVPMMLMALQYVVQGHRFDIVEDIGCQPATYYSIPAVFIVWFPPLLFSTITLIYASIALLHFFRQRLTFAAHLRDANSSLNTSRYLRLIAMSITEIVWGTSFTALAMYDNISPGLRPWVSWNYVHSNFSRMGQFALVEFTATYIQQLFLFYWAIPASSYIFFLFFGFGEETMKDYSRVLVWVRCRVLRRQEKHDRSPLSSLPVKYVSQPHLLNMRAETFTLVARIILLSRRFRLCMSRILGTIQHFPLTPLL
;
A
#
# COMPACT_ATOMS: atom_id res chain seq x y z
N MET A 1 3.83 -7.32 -23.09
CA MET A 1 3.72 -6.32 -22.00
C MET A 1 2.50 -6.54 -21.08
N PRO A 2 1.30 -6.92 -21.56
CA PRO A 2 0.12 -6.98 -20.68
C PRO A 2 0.15 -8.13 -19.66
N ALA A 3 0.68 -9.31 -20.04
CA ALA A 3 0.88 -10.42 -19.12
C ALA A 3 1.82 -10.09 -17.93
N THR A 4 2.73 -9.12 -18.09
CA THR A 4 3.60 -8.68 -16.99
C THR A 4 2.91 -7.73 -16.02
N LEU A 5 1.88 -6.99 -16.47
CA LEU A 5 1.11 -6.07 -15.62
C LEU A 5 0.17 -6.84 -14.70
N SER A 6 -0.56 -7.82 -15.26
CA SER A 6 -1.48 -8.66 -14.49
C SER A 6 -0.72 -9.56 -13.50
N ALA A 7 0.35 -10.22 -13.96
CA ALA A 7 1.21 -11.02 -13.09
C ALA A 7 1.82 -10.18 -11.96
N GLY A 8 2.28 -8.96 -12.26
CA GLY A 8 2.79 -8.02 -11.25
C GLY A 8 1.77 -7.69 -10.17
N ALA A 9 0.53 -7.39 -10.54
CA ALA A 9 -0.51 -7.08 -9.56
C ALA A 9 -0.92 -8.32 -8.76
N PHE A 10 -1.08 -9.50 -9.36
CA PHE A 10 -1.40 -10.72 -8.63
C PHE A 10 -0.28 -11.15 -7.67
N ILE A 11 0.98 -11.03 -8.07
CA ILE A 11 2.12 -11.31 -7.17
C ILE A 11 2.10 -10.32 -6.00
N ALA A 12 1.89 -9.03 -6.25
CA ALA A 12 1.75 -8.02 -5.20
C ALA A 12 0.59 -8.35 -4.22
N ALA A 13 -0.56 -8.81 -4.73
CA ALA A 13 -1.69 -9.24 -3.91
C ALA A 13 -1.33 -10.43 -3.00
N VAL A 14 -0.61 -11.42 -3.51
CA VAL A 14 -0.18 -12.57 -2.69
C VAL A 14 0.85 -12.13 -1.65
N LEU A 15 1.82 -11.30 -2.03
CA LEU A 15 2.88 -10.86 -1.13
C LEU A 15 2.37 -10.03 0.04
N VAL A 16 1.37 -9.17 -0.16
CA VAL A 16 0.82 -8.33 0.92
C VAL A 16 0.08 -9.16 1.99
N LEU A 17 -0.42 -10.35 1.64
CA LEU A 17 -1.06 -11.26 2.60
C LEU A 17 -0.06 -11.98 3.51
N ILE A 18 1.21 -12.08 3.12
CA ILE A 18 2.19 -12.86 3.88
C ILE A 18 2.39 -12.35 5.32
N PRO A 19 2.51 -11.02 5.58
CA PRO A 19 2.62 -10.50 6.94
C PRO A 19 1.30 -10.52 7.75
N LEU A 20 0.16 -10.81 7.11
CA LEU A 20 -1.17 -10.72 7.73
C LEU A 20 -1.29 -11.49 9.05
N PRO A 21 -0.84 -12.76 9.17
CA PRO A 21 -0.96 -13.51 10.43
C PRO A 21 -0.22 -12.84 11.60
N SER A 22 0.95 -12.24 11.34
CA SER A 22 1.71 -11.57 12.40
C SER A 22 1.04 -10.28 12.87
N HIS A 23 0.49 -9.50 11.95
CA HIS A 23 -0.25 -8.29 12.27
C HIS A 23 -1.62 -8.60 12.92
N TRP A 24 -2.23 -9.73 12.56
CA TRP A 24 -3.45 -10.24 13.18
C TRP A 24 -3.24 -10.56 14.66
N ARG A 25 -2.17 -11.30 15.00
CA ARG A 25 -1.80 -11.58 16.40
C ARG A 25 -1.53 -10.30 17.20
N ALA A 26 -0.98 -9.28 16.56
CA ALA A 26 -0.72 -7.99 17.20
C ALA A 26 -1.96 -7.08 17.32
N ARG A 27 -3.11 -7.48 16.76
CA ARG A 27 -4.38 -6.72 16.77
C ARG A 27 -4.24 -5.26 16.33
N ASN A 28 -3.38 -5.01 15.34
CA ASN A 28 -3.21 -3.67 14.78
C ASN A 28 -4.21 -3.47 13.62
N VAL A 29 -5.36 -2.87 13.94
CA VAL A 29 -6.49 -2.74 12.99
C VAL A 29 -6.14 -1.82 11.83
N ALA A 30 -5.45 -0.71 12.06
CA ALA A 30 -5.01 0.17 10.98
C ALA A 30 -4.12 -0.54 9.94
N THR A 31 -3.12 -1.33 10.39
CA THR A 31 -2.27 -2.10 9.46
C THR A 31 -3.04 -3.23 8.76
N LEU A 32 -3.96 -3.91 9.46
CA LEU A 32 -4.81 -4.93 8.82
C LEU A 32 -5.72 -4.33 7.76
N SER A 33 -6.26 -3.13 8.01
CA SER A 33 -7.08 -2.39 7.04
C SER A 33 -6.24 -2.00 5.82
N LEU A 34 -5.01 -1.53 6.03
CA LEU A 34 -4.07 -1.23 4.94
C LEU A 34 -3.80 -2.46 4.06
N ILE A 35 -3.52 -3.62 4.68
CA ILE A 35 -3.30 -4.89 3.96
C ILE A 35 -4.55 -5.26 3.14
N ALA A 36 -5.75 -5.14 3.73
CA ALA A 36 -7.00 -5.48 3.05
C ALA A 36 -7.24 -4.59 1.82
N TRP A 37 -7.05 -3.27 1.94
CA TRP A 37 -7.19 -2.34 0.83
C TRP A 37 -6.17 -2.62 -0.28
N LEU A 38 -4.88 -2.78 0.06
CA LEU A 38 -3.85 -3.12 -0.91
C LEU A 38 -4.16 -4.44 -1.61
N PHE A 39 -4.57 -5.47 -0.87
CA PHE A 39 -4.95 -6.76 -1.46
C PHE A 39 -6.08 -6.62 -2.48
N VAL A 40 -7.18 -5.98 -2.09
CA VAL A 40 -8.36 -5.82 -2.95
C VAL A 40 -8.02 -5.03 -4.21
N VAL A 41 -7.29 -3.92 -4.10
CA VAL A 41 -6.97 -3.09 -5.27
C VAL A 41 -6.00 -3.79 -6.21
N ASN A 42 -5.02 -4.54 -5.71
CA ASN A 42 -4.15 -5.33 -6.58
C ASN A 42 -4.91 -6.45 -7.32
N VAL A 43 -5.87 -7.11 -6.67
CA VAL A 43 -6.75 -8.07 -7.36
C VAL A 43 -7.55 -7.38 -8.45
N ILE A 44 -8.10 -6.19 -8.18
CA ILE A 44 -8.82 -5.38 -9.17
C ILE A 44 -7.92 -5.08 -10.37
N TYR A 45 -6.69 -4.59 -10.13
CA TYR A 45 -5.74 -4.24 -11.19
C TYR A 45 -5.32 -5.48 -12.00
N GLY A 46 -5.08 -6.62 -11.34
CA GLY A 46 -4.76 -7.88 -12.01
C GLY A 46 -5.89 -8.39 -12.90
N VAL A 47 -7.14 -8.34 -12.43
CA VAL A 47 -8.32 -8.72 -13.22
C VAL A 47 -8.54 -7.75 -14.38
N ASN A 48 -8.47 -6.44 -14.13
CA ASN A 48 -8.68 -5.43 -15.15
C ASN A 48 -7.69 -5.57 -16.32
N THR A 49 -6.40 -5.67 -16.02
CA THR A 49 -5.37 -5.84 -17.06
C THR A 49 -5.43 -7.20 -17.76
N SER A 50 -6.00 -8.22 -17.11
CA SER A 50 -6.21 -9.54 -17.74
C SER A 50 -7.41 -9.57 -18.69
N VAL A 51 -8.49 -8.87 -18.36
CA VAL A 51 -9.74 -8.88 -19.15
C VAL A 51 -9.62 -7.93 -20.35
N TRP A 52 -9.10 -6.72 -20.13
CA TRP A 52 -8.98 -5.67 -21.16
C TRP A 52 -7.63 -5.65 -21.88
N ASN A 53 -7.02 -6.82 -22.02
CA ASN A 53 -5.80 -7.00 -22.77
C ASN A 53 -6.05 -6.77 -24.28
N GLN A 54 -5.42 -5.76 -24.86
CA GLN A 54 -5.56 -5.37 -26.29
C GLN A 54 -7.01 -5.15 -26.72
N ASN A 55 -7.87 -4.76 -25.78
CA ASN A 55 -9.27 -4.45 -26.07
C ASN A 55 -9.81 -3.42 -25.07
N ALA A 56 -10.76 -2.60 -25.53
CA ALA A 56 -11.50 -1.65 -24.70
C ALA A 56 -13.01 -1.94 -24.71
N GLU A 57 -13.40 -3.17 -25.04
CA GLU A 57 -14.82 -3.53 -25.18
C GLU A 57 -15.57 -3.46 -23.85
N VAL A 58 -16.81 -3.00 -23.90
CA VAL A 58 -17.71 -2.99 -22.73
C VAL A 58 -18.09 -4.43 -22.37
N ARG A 59 -17.40 -4.99 -21.39
CA ARG A 59 -17.66 -6.30 -20.80
C ARG A 59 -17.71 -6.15 -19.28
N LEU A 60 -18.39 -7.05 -18.57
CA LEU A 60 -18.45 -7.04 -17.09
C LEU A 60 -18.86 -5.68 -16.47
N ILE A 61 -20.01 -5.12 -16.89
CA ILE A 61 -20.49 -3.79 -16.43
C ILE A 61 -20.56 -3.69 -14.89
N VAL A 62 -21.13 -4.71 -14.24
CA VAL A 62 -21.27 -4.74 -12.76
C VAL A 62 -19.91 -4.73 -12.06
N TRP A 63 -18.90 -5.36 -12.67
CA TRP A 63 -17.53 -5.32 -12.14
C TRP A 63 -16.99 -3.90 -12.15
N CYS A 64 -17.05 -3.20 -13.30
CA CYS A 64 -16.57 -1.83 -13.41
C CYS A 64 -17.27 -0.87 -12.44
N ASP A 65 -18.59 -1.00 -12.22
CA ASP A 65 -19.31 -0.16 -11.26
C ASP A 65 -18.77 -0.29 -9.83
N ILE A 66 -18.47 -1.52 -9.42
CA ILE A 66 -17.95 -1.81 -8.08
C ILE A 66 -16.49 -1.37 -7.98
N THR A 67 -15.66 -1.76 -8.94
CA THR A 67 -14.21 -1.56 -8.86
C THR A 67 -13.82 -0.10 -8.95
N THR A 68 -14.49 0.70 -9.79
CA THR A 68 -14.19 2.13 -9.92
C THR A 68 -14.45 2.88 -8.61
N LYS A 69 -15.52 2.53 -7.88
CA LYS A 69 -15.78 3.07 -6.54
C LYS A 69 -14.71 2.63 -5.54
N ILE A 70 -14.32 1.35 -5.54
CA ILE A 70 -13.28 0.84 -4.64
C ILE A 70 -11.93 1.55 -4.90
N ILE A 71 -11.58 1.82 -6.16
CA ILE A 71 -10.36 2.56 -6.53
C ILE A 71 -10.38 3.97 -5.93
N ILE A 72 -11.49 4.70 -6.05
CA ILE A 72 -11.66 6.02 -5.42
C ILE A 72 -11.55 5.93 -3.90
N GLY A 73 -12.21 4.94 -3.28
CA GLY A 73 -12.14 4.71 -1.85
C GLY A 73 -10.70 4.48 -1.39
N ALA A 74 -9.98 3.61 -2.09
CA ALA A 74 -8.60 3.26 -1.79
C ALA A 74 -7.64 4.46 -1.80
N ASN A 75 -7.81 5.40 -2.75
CA ASN A 75 -7.00 6.62 -2.81
C ASN A 75 -7.04 7.42 -1.50
N SER A 76 -8.19 7.44 -0.81
CA SER A 76 -8.34 8.07 0.51
C SER A 76 -8.05 7.12 1.68
N ALA A 77 -8.34 5.83 1.53
CA ALA A 77 -8.20 4.84 2.59
C ALA A 77 -6.73 4.55 2.92
N LEU A 78 -5.86 4.46 1.92
CA LEU A 78 -4.43 4.21 2.13
C LEU A 78 -3.78 5.28 3.02
N PRO A 79 -3.89 6.60 2.73
CA PRO A 79 -3.36 7.63 3.61
C PRO A 79 -4.11 7.73 4.95
N ALA A 80 -5.40 7.39 5.02
CA ALA A 80 -6.12 7.33 6.30
C ALA A 80 -5.62 6.18 7.20
N CYS A 81 -5.27 5.03 6.62
CA CYS A 81 -4.68 3.91 7.34
C CYS A 81 -3.28 4.27 7.87
N THR A 82 -2.43 4.89 7.05
CA THR A 82 -1.09 5.32 7.47
C THR A 82 -1.16 6.41 8.54
N LEU A 83 -2.13 7.33 8.47
CA LEU A 83 -2.45 8.28 9.53
C LEU A 83 -2.71 7.59 10.87
N CYS A 84 -3.60 6.61 10.87
CA CYS A 84 -3.95 5.86 12.07
C CYS A 84 -2.75 5.09 12.64
N ILE A 85 -1.91 4.51 11.78
CA ILE A 85 -0.66 3.86 12.17
C ILE A 85 0.28 4.87 12.85
N CYS A 86 0.55 6.03 12.22
CA CYS A 86 1.45 7.04 12.79
C CYS A 86 0.92 7.64 14.09
N LYS A 87 -0.38 7.90 14.19
CA LYS A 87 -1.03 8.35 15.43
C LYS A 87 -0.85 7.35 16.56
N HIS A 88 -0.96 6.06 16.27
CA HIS A 88 -0.70 5.02 17.28
C HIS A 88 0.77 5.00 17.71
N LEU A 89 1.70 5.09 16.76
CA LEU A 89 3.13 5.06 17.04
C LEU A 89 3.56 6.26 17.86
N GLU A 90 3.02 7.44 17.58
CA GLU A 90 3.24 8.66 18.38
C GLU A 90 2.74 8.49 19.82
N LEU A 91 1.54 7.92 20.00
CA LEU A 91 0.99 7.64 21.34
C LEU A 91 1.87 6.69 22.16
N ILE A 92 2.50 5.71 21.51
CA ILE A 92 3.46 4.81 22.16
C ILE A 92 4.76 5.55 22.48
N ALA A 93 5.29 6.32 21.53
CA ALA A 93 6.55 7.02 21.68
C ALA A 93 6.52 8.15 22.72
N SER A 94 5.35 8.74 22.96
CA SER A 94 5.14 9.71 24.02
C SER A 94 4.99 9.09 25.43
N GLY A 95 5.03 7.75 25.56
CA GLY A 95 4.87 7.03 26.84
C GLY A 95 3.44 7.03 27.39
N ARG A 96 2.51 7.72 26.72
CA ARG A 96 1.09 7.79 27.11
C ARG A 96 0.38 6.44 27.00
N ALA A 97 0.89 5.54 26.18
CA ALA A 97 0.33 4.20 25.99
C ALA A 97 0.25 3.36 27.28
N VAL A 98 1.14 3.58 28.26
CA VAL A 98 1.15 2.86 29.56
C VAL A 98 -0.14 3.11 30.36
N ARG A 99 -0.79 4.27 30.15
CA ARG A 99 -1.96 4.70 30.91
C ARG A 99 -3.31 4.30 30.28
N LEU A 100 -3.29 3.55 29.17
CA LEU A 100 -4.51 3.25 28.42
C LEU A 100 -5.33 2.14 29.08
N THR A 101 -6.60 2.44 29.34
CA THR A 101 -7.57 1.45 29.82
C THR A 101 -8.05 0.53 28.69
N HIS A 102 -8.76 -0.55 29.04
CA HIS A 102 -9.39 -1.43 28.06
C HIS A 102 -10.46 -0.71 27.22
N GLU A 103 -11.17 0.26 27.81
CA GLU A 103 -12.15 1.07 27.11
C GLU A 103 -11.48 1.99 26.08
N ASP A 104 -10.33 2.59 26.42
CA ASP A 104 -9.57 3.42 25.49
C ASP A 104 -9.08 2.62 24.28
N LYS A 105 -8.67 1.36 24.48
CA LYS A 105 -8.30 0.45 23.38
C LYS A 105 -9.49 0.16 22.46
N ARG A 106 -10.69 -0.05 23.01
CA ARG A 106 -11.92 -0.24 22.21
C ARG A 106 -12.30 1.02 21.44
N ARG A 107 -12.32 2.19 22.09
CA ARG A 107 -12.60 3.49 21.45
C ARG A 107 -11.63 3.76 20.31
N ARG A 108 -10.35 3.49 20.53
CA ARG A 108 -9.32 3.57 19.48
C ARG A 108 -9.62 2.64 18.31
N MET A 109 -9.98 1.39 18.57
CA MET A 109 -10.31 0.43 17.51
C MET A 109 -11.48 0.91 16.66
N PHE A 110 -12.56 1.41 17.27
CA PHE A 110 -13.70 1.98 16.55
C PHE A 110 -13.31 3.22 15.74
N PHE A 111 -12.47 4.10 16.30
CA PHE A 111 -11.95 5.26 15.58
C PHE A 111 -11.11 4.85 14.36
N GLU A 112 -10.22 3.85 14.51
CA GLU A 112 -9.41 3.33 13.40
C GLU A 112 -10.29 2.73 12.30
N LEU A 113 -11.31 1.94 12.66
CA LEU A 113 -12.26 1.40 11.68
C LEU A 113 -13.07 2.49 10.98
N ALA A 114 -13.54 3.50 11.72
CA ALA A 114 -14.26 4.63 11.16
C ALA A 114 -13.39 5.43 10.18
N MET A 115 -12.11 5.65 10.50
CA MET A 115 -11.17 6.34 9.61
C MET A 115 -10.76 5.50 8.40
N CYS A 116 -10.48 4.20 8.59
CA CYS A 116 -9.95 3.33 7.53
C CYS A 116 -11.02 2.78 6.57
N PHE A 117 -12.29 2.74 6.99
CA PHE A 117 -13.41 2.27 6.16
C PHE A 117 -14.55 3.28 6.08
N GLY A 118 -14.99 3.85 7.20
CA GLY A 118 -16.12 4.79 7.25
C GLY A 118 -15.91 6.02 6.36
N VAL A 119 -14.77 6.70 6.53
CA VAL A 119 -14.42 7.90 5.73
C VAL A 119 -14.27 7.56 4.24
N PRO A 120 -13.53 6.52 3.83
CA PRO A 120 -13.50 6.09 2.43
C PRO A 120 -14.87 5.77 1.84
N MET A 121 -15.75 5.05 2.58
CA MET A 121 -17.11 4.75 2.11
C MET A 121 -17.93 6.02 1.90
N MET A 122 -17.81 7.00 2.80
CA MET A 122 -18.45 8.30 2.65
C MET A 122 -17.93 9.04 1.41
N LEU A 123 -16.61 9.04 1.17
CA LEU A 123 -16.01 9.67 -0.01
C LEU A 123 -16.39 8.94 -1.31
N MET A 124 -16.52 7.61 -1.29
CA MET A 124 -17.02 6.83 -2.42
C MET A 124 -18.46 7.22 -2.79
N ALA A 125 -19.31 7.45 -1.79
CA ALA A 125 -20.67 7.94 -2.01
C ALA A 125 -20.65 9.38 -2.53
N LEU A 126 -19.84 10.26 -1.93
CA LEU A 126 -19.75 11.67 -2.30
C LEU A 126 -19.17 11.87 -3.71
N GLN A 127 -18.30 10.96 -4.17
CA GLN A 127 -17.77 10.98 -5.54
C GLN A 127 -18.86 10.89 -6.61
N TYR A 128 -20.05 10.36 -6.28
CA TYR A 128 -21.20 10.37 -7.19
C TYR A 128 -21.59 11.80 -7.61
N VAL A 129 -21.45 12.80 -6.73
CA VAL A 129 -21.77 14.22 -7.03
C VAL A 129 -20.93 14.79 -8.18
N VAL A 130 -19.71 14.26 -8.35
CA VAL A 130 -18.72 14.72 -9.33
C VAL A 130 -18.45 13.67 -10.40
N GLN A 131 -19.32 12.67 -10.52
CA GLN A 131 -19.20 11.62 -11.50
C GLN A 131 -19.94 12.03 -12.78
N GLY A 132 -19.21 12.32 -13.86
CA GLY A 132 -19.82 12.77 -15.12
C GLY A 132 -20.57 11.68 -15.88
N HIS A 133 -20.06 10.44 -15.82
CA HIS A 133 -20.64 9.28 -16.48
C HIS A 133 -20.22 8.00 -15.74
N ARG A 134 -20.74 6.85 -16.17
CA ARG A 134 -20.68 5.61 -15.39
C ARG A 134 -19.24 5.16 -15.08
N PHE A 135 -18.42 4.97 -16.10
CA PHE A 135 -17.00 4.66 -15.98
C PHE A 135 -16.32 4.76 -17.35
N ASP A 136 -14.99 4.74 -17.32
CA ASP A 136 -14.15 4.67 -18.50
C ASP A 136 -13.47 3.31 -18.57
N ILE A 137 -13.30 2.78 -19.77
CA ILE A 137 -12.50 1.59 -20.05
C ILE A 137 -11.32 2.05 -20.89
N VAL A 138 -10.11 1.86 -20.34
CA VAL A 138 -8.86 2.15 -21.05
C VAL A 138 -8.24 0.83 -21.46
N GLU A 139 -7.88 0.68 -22.73
CA GLU A 139 -7.19 -0.49 -23.25
C GLU A 139 -5.93 -0.82 -22.41
N ASP A 140 -5.69 -2.11 -22.16
CA ASP A 140 -4.64 -2.70 -21.31
C ASP A 140 -4.68 -2.35 -19.81
N ILE A 141 -5.49 -1.39 -19.37
CA ILE A 141 -5.62 -0.98 -17.96
C ILE A 141 -6.96 -1.43 -17.36
N GLY A 142 -8.03 -1.38 -18.14
CA GLY A 142 -9.41 -1.72 -17.77
C GLY A 142 -10.22 -0.57 -17.16
N CYS A 143 -11.14 -0.89 -16.25
CA CYS A 143 -12.10 0.09 -15.72
C CYS A 143 -11.42 1.20 -14.89
N GLN A 144 -11.71 2.46 -15.21
CA GLN A 144 -11.26 3.66 -14.52
C GLN A 144 -12.44 4.54 -14.08
N PRO A 145 -12.33 5.21 -12.92
CA PRO A 145 -13.39 6.08 -12.42
C PRO A 145 -13.47 7.37 -13.24
N ALA A 146 -14.64 7.62 -13.81
CA ALA A 146 -14.94 8.87 -14.50
C ALA A 146 -15.15 10.02 -13.50
N THR A 147 -14.33 11.07 -13.57
CA THR A 147 -14.45 12.24 -12.69
C THR A 147 -14.64 13.51 -13.51
N TYR A 148 -15.67 14.29 -13.18
CA TYR A 148 -15.92 15.58 -13.79
C TYR A 148 -15.04 16.66 -13.13
N TYR A 149 -13.93 17.02 -13.79
CA TYR A 149 -12.92 17.97 -13.29
C TYR A 149 -13.51 19.35 -13.06
N SER A 150 -13.91 19.60 -11.81
CA SER A 150 -14.58 20.81 -11.35
C SER A 150 -14.11 21.14 -9.93
N ILE A 151 -14.41 22.33 -9.42
CA ILE A 151 -14.02 22.72 -8.06
C ILE A 151 -14.50 21.71 -7.00
N PRO A 152 -15.75 21.20 -7.04
CA PRO A 152 -16.17 20.16 -6.11
C PRO A 152 -15.35 18.87 -6.21
N ALA A 153 -14.91 18.48 -7.41
CA ALA A 153 -14.07 17.28 -7.58
C ALA A 153 -12.73 17.43 -6.87
N VAL A 154 -12.17 18.64 -6.83
CA VAL A 154 -10.94 18.92 -6.07
C VAL A 154 -11.12 18.67 -4.58
N PHE A 155 -12.21 19.16 -4.00
CA PHE A 155 -12.48 18.98 -2.58
C PHE A 155 -12.89 17.55 -2.21
N ILE A 156 -13.46 16.78 -3.13
CA ILE A 156 -13.97 15.43 -2.86
C ILE A 156 -12.92 14.35 -3.16
N VAL A 157 -12.15 14.49 -4.24
CA VAL A 157 -11.25 13.43 -4.74
C VAL A 157 -9.80 13.66 -4.33
N TRP A 158 -9.24 14.87 -4.54
CA TRP A 158 -7.81 15.13 -4.33
C TRP A 158 -7.50 15.73 -2.95
N PHE A 159 -8.38 16.56 -2.40
CA PHE A 159 -8.14 17.23 -1.11
C PHE A 159 -8.06 16.25 0.08
N PRO A 160 -8.98 15.27 0.27
CA PRO A 160 -8.92 14.37 1.42
C PRO A 160 -7.63 13.55 1.53
N PRO A 161 -7.13 12.88 0.47
CA PRO A 161 -5.89 12.13 0.57
C PRO A 161 -4.68 13.04 0.86
N LEU A 162 -4.61 14.23 0.26
CA LEU A 162 -3.53 15.19 0.54
C LEU A 162 -3.58 15.72 1.98
N LEU A 163 -4.78 15.95 2.51
CA LEU A 163 -4.97 16.35 3.90
C LEU A 163 -4.50 15.25 4.85
N PHE A 164 -4.94 14.00 4.64
CA PHE A 164 -4.51 12.87 5.47
C PHE A 164 -3.00 12.63 5.40
N SER A 165 -2.39 12.74 4.22
CA SER A 165 -0.94 12.66 4.05
C SER A 165 -0.20 13.72 4.84
N THR A 166 -0.64 14.98 4.78
CA THR A 166 -0.03 16.10 5.53
C THR A 166 -0.09 15.86 7.03
N ILE A 167 -1.26 15.50 7.56
CA ILE A 167 -1.45 15.21 8.98
C ILE A 167 -0.58 14.01 9.40
N THR A 168 -0.48 12.99 8.54
CA THR A 168 0.35 11.81 8.83
C THR A 168 1.82 12.17 8.92
N LEU A 169 2.33 13.05 8.05
CA LEU A 169 3.71 13.50 8.08
C LEU A 169 4.03 14.26 9.38
N ILE A 170 3.08 15.06 9.89
CA ILE A 170 3.21 15.75 11.18
C ILE A 170 3.33 14.72 12.31
N TYR A 171 2.42 13.76 12.39
CA TYR A 171 2.49 12.70 13.42
C TYR A 171 3.74 11.84 13.31
N ALA A 172 4.14 11.46 12.09
CA ALA A 172 5.37 10.71 11.86
C ALA A 172 6.61 11.47 12.33
N SER A 173 6.66 12.79 12.08
CA SER A 173 7.75 13.66 12.53
C SER A 173 7.81 13.74 14.05
N ILE A 174 6.66 13.94 14.71
CA ILE A 174 6.57 13.97 16.18
C ILE A 174 6.98 12.62 16.79
N ALA A 175 6.51 11.50 16.23
CA ALA A 175 6.87 10.16 16.68
C ALA A 175 8.38 9.88 16.55
N LEU A 176 9.01 10.34 15.46
CA LEU A 176 10.46 10.26 15.27
C LEU A 176 11.22 11.13 16.27
N LEU A 177 10.76 12.36 16.52
CA LEU A 177 11.37 13.25 17.50
C LEU A 177 11.35 12.64 18.90
N HIS A 178 10.23 12.06 19.33
CA HIS A 178 10.14 11.35 20.60
C HIS A 178 11.09 10.15 20.65
N PHE A 179 11.15 9.37 19.56
CA PHE A 179 12.08 8.25 19.45
C PHE A 179 13.55 8.70 19.61
N PHE A 180 13.97 9.74 18.90
CA PHE A 180 15.35 10.24 18.99
C PHE A 180 15.70 10.79 20.37
N ARG A 181 14.77 11.53 21.00
CA ARG A 181 14.96 12.08 22.35
C ARG A 181 15.06 10.99 23.42
N GLN A 182 14.33 9.89 23.26
CA GLN A 182 14.25 8.83 24.27
C GLN A 182 15.00 7.56 23.88
N ARG A 183 15.87 7.59 22.85
CA ARG A 183 16.47 6.40 22.24
C ARG A 183 17.12 5.41 23.21
N LEU A 184 17.65 5.89 24.33
CA LEU A 184 18.30 5.06 25.36
C LEU A 184 17.29 4.35 26.28
N THR A 185 16.17 4.98 26.59
CA THR A 185 15.11 4.42 27.45
C THR A 185 13.93 3.85 26.65
N PHE A 186 13.90 4.05 25.34
CA PHE A 186 12.79 3.68 24.47
C PHE A 186 12.50 2.17 24.48
N ALA A 187 13.55 1.35 24.50
CA ALA A 187 13.39 -0.10 24.60
C ALA A 187 12.75 -0.53 25.94
N ALA A 188 13.00 0.21 27.03
CA ALA A 188 12.34 -0.02 28.30
C ALA A 188 10.88 0.48 28.25
N HIS A 189 10.63 1.69 27.73
CA HIS A 189 9.28 2.24 27.57
C HIS A 189 8.36 1.35 26.73
N LEU A 190 8.88 0.73 25.66
CA LEU A 190 8.12 -0.21 24.83
C LEU A 190 7.70 -1.47 25.60
N ARG A 191 8.57 -1.96 26.50
CA ARG A 191 8.29 -3.11 27.37
C ARG A 191 7.25 -2.75 28.43
N ASP A 192 7.41 -1.59 29.07
CA ASP A 192 6.52 -1.11 30.13
C ASP A 192 5.11 -0.79 29.61
N ALA A 193 5.00 -0.36 28.35
CA ALA A 193 3.71 -0.12 27.69
C ALA A 193 2.92 -1.41 27.40
N ASN A 194 3.40 -2.60 27.80
CA ASN A 194 2.85 -3.89 27.40
C ASN A 194 2.60 -3.98 25.89
N SER A 195 3.40 -3.25 25.12
CA SER A 195 3.28 -3.25 23.67
C SER A 195 3.98 -4.51 23.17
N SER A 196 3.32 -5.31 22.34
CA SER A 196 3.95 -6.43 21.62
C SER A 196 4.93 -5.95 20.55
N LEU A 197 5.38 -4.69 20.61
CA LEU A 197 6.19 -4.00 19.62
C LEU A 197 7.64 -3.94 20.07
N ASN A 198 8.52 -4.52 19.26
CA ASN A 198 9.97 -4.34 19.39
C ASN A 198 10.42 -3.05 18.66
N THR A 199 11.54 -2.45 19.07
CA THR A 199 12.12 -1.24 18.46
C THR A 199 12.31 -1.38 16.95
N SER A 200 12.78 -2.54 16.47
CA SER A 200 12.93 -2.82 15.03
C SER A 200 11.58 -2.76 14.30
N ARG A 201 10.52 -3.32 14.90
CA ARG A 201 9.17 -3.31 14.32
C ARG A 201 8.59 -1.89 14.29
N TYR A 202 8.81 -1.13 15.36
CA TYR A 202 8.42 0.28 15.44
C TYR A 202 9.06 1.11 14.33
N LEU A 203 10.39 1.02 14.15
CA LEU A 203 11.10 1.76 13.12
C LEU A 203 10.69 1.35 11.70
N ARG A 204 10.44 0.06 11.46
CA ARG A 204 9.94 -0.43 10.17
C ARG A 204 8.54 0.12 9.85
N LEU A 205 7.66 0.21 10.84
CA LEU A 205 6.33 0.82 10.68
C LEU A 205 6.43 2.31 10.32
N ILE A 206 7.27 3.08 11.03
CA ILE A 206 7.46 4.50 10.71
C ILE A 206 8.08 4.68 9.31
N ALA A 207 9.14 3.94 9.00
CA ALA A 207 9.82 4.06 7.72
C ALA A 207 8.89 3.68 6.55
N MET A 208 8.07 2.63 6.71
CA MET A 208 7.04 2.28 5.75
C MET A 208 6.02 3.40 5.59
N SER A 209 5.44 3.90 6.69
CA SER A 209 4.45 4.98 6.62
C SER A 209 4.99 6.21 5.90
N ILE A 210 6.22 6.67 6.22
CA ILE A 210 6.85 7.81 5.55
C ILE A 210 7.04 7.53 4.07
N THR A 211 7.52 6.33 3.71
CA THR A 211 7.73 5.94 2.32
C THR A 211 6.41 5.96 1.54
N GLU A 212 5.35 5.36 2.08
CA GLU A 212 4.02 5.33 1.47
C GLU A 212 3.41 6.73 1.34
N ILE A 213 3.58 7.62 2.33
CA ILE A 213 3.06 8.98 2.25
C ILE A 213 3.81 9.79 1.20
N VAL A 214 5.15 9.77 1.20
CA VAL A 214 5.94 10.53 0.23
C VAL A 214 5.59 10.06 -1.19
N TRP A 215 5.61 8.74 -1.41
CA TRP A 215 5.24 8.13 -2.67
C TRP A 215 3.80 8.48 -3.06
N GLY A 216 2.80 8.13 -2.24
CA GLY A 216 1.39 8.33 -2.55
C GLY A 216 1.01 9.80 -2.74
N THR A 217 1.61 10.72 -1.96
CA THR A 217 1.38 12.16 -2.09
C THR A 217 1.94 12.70 -3.39
N SER A 218 3.14 12.28 -3.80
CA SER A 218 3.71 12.68 -5.10
C SER A 218 2.81 12.26 -6.25
N PHE A 219 2.32 11.01 -6.25
CA PHE A 219 1.40 10.52 -7.29
C PHE A 219 0.06 11.25 -7.27
N THR A 220 -0.51 11.51 -6.09
CA THR A 220 -1.78 12.22 -5.95
C THR A 220 -1.66 13.67 -6.42
N ALA A 221 -0.55 14.34 -6.09
CA ALA A 221 -0.30 15.73 -6.50
C ALA A 221 -0.07 15.85 -8.00
N LEU A 222 0.69 14.92 -8.61
CA LEU A 222 0.87 14.87 -10.06
C LEU A 222 -0.47 14.62 -10.77
N ALA A 223 -1.23 13.60 -10.32
CA ALA A 223 -2.54 13.33 -10.87
C ALA A 223 -3.46 14.56 -10.75
N MET A 224 -3.45 15.27 -9.62
CA MET A 224 -4.22 16.50 -9.47
C MET A 224 -3.78 17.58 -10.47
N TYR A 225 -2.47 17.79 -10.64
CA TYR A 225 -1.94 18.77 -11.59
C TYR A 225 -2.38 18.47 -13.03
N ASP A 226 -2.21 17.24 -13.49
CA ASP A 226 -2.50 16.88 -14.89
C ASP A 226 -3.99 16.92 -15.22
N ASN A 227 -4.85 16.65 -14.24
CA ASN A 227 -6.29 16.70 -14.41
C ASN A 227 -6.86 18.13 -14.32
N ILE A 228 -6.09 19.08 -13.78
CA ILE A 228 -6.53 20.47 -13.56
C ILE A 228 -5.84 21.46 -14.52
N SER A 229 -4.62 21.17 -14.98
CA SER A 229 -3.84 22.05 -15.84
C SER A 229 -4.53 22.44 -17.16
N PRO A 230 -5.37 21.60 -17.80
CA PRO A 230 -6.12 21.99 -18.99
C PRO A 230 -7.28 22.96 -18.71
N GLY A 231 -7.59 23.21 -17.43
CA GLY A 231 -8.69 24.06 -16.98
C GLY A 231 -9.81 23.27 -16.31
N LEU A 232 -10.40 23.89 -15.26
CA LEU A 232 -11.56 23.33 -14.55
C LEU A 232 -12.85 23.61 -15.33
N ARG A 233 -13.71 22.60 -15.42
CA ARG A 233 -15.06 22.75 -15.98
C ARG A 233 -16.01 23.31 -14.92
N PRO A 234 -16.94 24.21 -15.29
CA PRO A 234 -17.89 24.78 -14.35
C PRO A 234 -18.89 23.72 -13.87
N TRP A 235 -19.10 23.64 -12.56
CA TRP A 235 -20.17 22.82 -11.97
C TRP A 235 -21.44 23.66 -11.95
N VAL A 236 -22.31 23.52 -12.96
CA VAL A 236 -23.50 24.37 -13.15
C VAL A 236 -24.71 23.82 -12.41
N SER A 237 -25.08 22.56 -12.66
CA SER A 237 -26.22 21.91 -12.02
C SER A 237 -26.05 20.40 -12.01
N TRP A 238 -26.81 19.72 -11.13
CA TRP A 238 -26.84 18.26 -11.06
C TRP A 238 -27.15 17.62 -12.42
N ASN A 239 -28.18 18.12 -13.11
CA ASN A 239 -28.63 17.60 -14.40
C ASN A 239 -27.60 17.80 -15.50
N TYR A 240 -26.79 18.86 -15.44
CA TYR A 240 -25.74 19.12 -16.40
C TYR A 240 -24.59 18.12 -16.26
N VAL A 241 -24.10 17.91 -15.03
CA VAL A 241 -22.99 16.99 -14.77
C VAL A 241 -23.40 15.53 -15.04
N HIS A 242 -24.64 15.17 -14.75
CA HIS A 242 -25.17 13.82 -14.96
C HIS A 242 -25.90 13.67 -16.30
N SER A 243 -25.70 14.61 -17.24
CA SER A 243 -26.25 14.47 -18.59
C SER A 243 -25.59 13.27 -19.27
N ASN A 244 -26.39 12.32 -19.76
CA ASN A 244 -25.91 11.04 -20.33
C ASN A 244 -25.08 10.18 -19.36
N PHE A 245 -25.47 10.12 -18.07
CA PHE A 245 -24.75 9.34 -17.06
C PHE A 245 -24.50 7.86 -17.43
N SER A 246 -25.42 7.24 -18.18
CA SER A 246 -25.30 5.84 -18.62
C SER A 246 -24.21 5.59 -19.66
N ARG A 247 -23.54 6.64 -20.16
CA ARG A 247 -22.43 6.54 -21.10
C ARG A 247 -21.25 5.80 -20.46
N MET A 248 -20.64 4.91 -21.24
CA MET A 248 -19.41 4.22 -20.90
C MET A 248 -18.33 4.66 -21.89
N GLY A 249 -17.27 5.30 -21.39
CA GLY A 249 -16.14 5.70 -22.24
C GLY A 249 -15.29 4.49 -22.59
N GLN A 250 -14.86 4.40 -23.85
CA GLN A 250 -13.94 3.39 -24.34
C GLN A 250 -12.79 4.13 -25.01
N PHE A 251 -11.57 3.93 -24.53
CA PHE A 251 -10.39 4.61 -25.04
C PHE A 251 -9.34 3.58 -25.44
N ALA A 252 -9.02 3.56 -26.74
CA ALA A 252 -7.89 2.78 -27.24
C ALA A 252 -6.57 3.49 -26.92
N LEU A 253 -5.50 2.72 -26.66
CA LEU A 253 -4.20 3.30 -26.33
C LEU A 253 -3.63 4.16 -27.47
N VAL A 254 -4.02 3.87 -28.71
CA VAL A 254 -3.61 4.60 -29.92
C VAL A 254 -4.11 6.06 -29.92
N GLU A 255 -5.16 6.37 -29.16
CA GLU A 255 -5.70 7.74 -29.04
C GLU A 255 -4.83 8.65 -28.17
N PHE A 256 -3.93 8.07 -27.37
CA PHE A 256 -3.10 8.81 -26.42
C PHE A 256 -1.68 9.06 -26.93
N THR A 257 -1.09 10.16 -26.46
CA THR A 257 0.33 10.44 -26.69
C THR A 257 1.21 9.43 -25.95
N ALA A 258 2.39 9.12 -26.50
CA ALA A 258 3.32 8.18 -25.88
C ALA A 258 3.71 8.58 -24.43
N THR A 259 3.78 9.88 -24.15
CA THR A 259 4.05 10.42 -22.80
C THR A 259 2.92 10.10 -21.82
N TYR A 260 1.66 10.29 -22.25
CA TYR A 260 0.50 9.96 -21.42
C TYR A 260 0.38 8.45 -21.16
N ILE A 261 0.69 7.62 -22.16
CA ILE A 261 0.71 6.16 -22.01
C ILE A 261 1.73 5.73 -20.93
N GLN A 262 2.95 6.28 -20.97
CA GLN A 262 3.96 6.00 -19.95
C GLN A 262 3.50 6.40 -18.55
N GLN A 263 2.84 7.54 -18.46
CA GLN A 263 2.30 8.05 -17.20
C GLN A 263 1.16 7.17 -16.66
N LEU A 264 0.24 6.73 -17.52
CA LEU A 264 -0.82 5.78 -17.16
C LEU A 264 -0.24 4.49 -16.56
N PHE A 265 0.78 3.90 -17.20
CA PHE A 265 1.45 2.72 -16.67
C PHE A 265 2.19 3.00 -15.35
N LEU A 266 2.78 4.19 -15.20
CA LEU A 266 3.40 4.61 -13.95
C LEU A 266 2.38 4.72 -12.81
N PHE A 267 1.20 5.31 -13.05
CA PHE A 267 0.08 5.32 -12.09
C PHE A 267 -0.43 3.92 -11.76
N TYR A 268 -0.54 3.05 -12.76
CA TYR A 268 -0.93 1.65 -12.55
C TYR A 268 0.03 0.95 -11.58
N TRP A 269 1.34 1.11 -11.77
CA TRP A 269 2.35 0.50 -10.91
C TRP A 269 2.43 1.09 -9.50
N ALA A 270 1.78 2.22 -9.21
CA ALA A 270 1.82 2.84 -7.90
C ALA A 270 1.32 1.89 -6.79
N ILE A 271 0.19 1.21 -6.99
CA ILE A 271 -0.42 0.31 -5.98
C ILE A 271 0.34 -1.01 -5.82
N PRO A 272 0.73 -1.73 -6.91
CA PRO A 272 1.61 -2.88 -6.77
C PRO A 272 2.96 -2.52 -6.14
N ALA A 273 3.54 -1.36 -6.47
CA ALA A 273 4.78 -0.89 -5.87
C ALA A 273 4.63 -0.67 -4.36
N SER A 274 3.57 -0.01 -3.88
CA SER A 274 3.27 0.11 -2.45
C SER A 274 3.17 -1.25 -1.76
N SER A 275 2.54 -2.23 -2.41
CA SER A 275 2.41 -3.59 -1.86
C SER A 275 3.76 -4.32 -1.76
N TYR A 276 4.64 -4.13 -2.76
CA TYR A 276 6.01 -4.61 -2.68
C TYR A 276 6.81 -3.91 -1.58
N ILE A 277 6.68 -2.59 -1.43
CA ILE A 277 7.31 -1.82 -0.36
C ILE A 277 6.85 -2.36 1.00
N PHE A 278 5.54 -2.54 1.19
CA PHE A 278 4.99 -3.15 2.39
C PHE A 278 5.58 -4.53 2.68
N PHE A 279 5.66 -5.40 1.66
CA PHE A 279 6.28 -6.72 1.81
C PHE A 279 7.79 -6.63 2.13
N LEU A 280 8.54 -5.73 1.50
CA LEU A 280 9.96 -5.52 1.83
C LEU A 280 10.13 -5.07 3.28
N PHE A 281 9.25 -4.19 3.76
CA PHE A 281 9.28 -3.75 5.14
C PHE A 281 8.86 -4.84 6.10
N PHE A 282 7.85 -5.68 5.83
CA PHE A 282 7.27 -6.61 6.82
C PHE A 282 7.60 -8.10 6.61
N GLY A 283 7.83 -8.52 5.38
CA GLY A 283 8.11 -9.90 4.97
C GLY A 283 9.39 -10.47 5.57
N PHE A 284 10.39 -9.63 5.88
CA PHE A 284 11.67 -10.03 6.48
C PHE A 284 11.73 -9.85 8.01
N GLY A 285 10.58 -9.68 8.67
CA GLY A 285 10.55 -9.48 10.11
C GLY A 285 10.87 -10.74 10.89
N GLU A 286 11.46 -10.59 12.09
CA GLU A 286 11.74 -11.73 12.97
C GLU A 286 10.50 -12.58 13.25
N GLU A 287 9.33 -11.95 13.45
CA GLU A 287 8.07 -12.66 13.66
C GLU A 287 7.63 -13.45 12.43
N THR A 288 7.70 -12.83 11.24
CA THR A 288 7.35 -13.46 9.96
C THR A 288 8.32 -14.61 9.62
N MET A 289 9.62 -14.43 9.90
CA MET A 289 10.65 -15.45 9.72
C MET A 289 10.45 -16.66 10.64
N LYS A 290 10.00 -16.43 11.88
CA LYS A 290 9.59 -17.50 12.79
C LYS A 290 8.38 -18.26 12.23
N ASP A 291 7.41 -17.55 11.65
CA ASP A 291 6.26 -18.20 11.01
C ASP A 291 6.67 -19.01 9.77
N TYR A 292 7.55 -18.48 8.90
CA TYR A 292 8.11 -19.25 7.79
C TYR A 292 8.82 -20.52 8.26
N SER A 293 9.61 -20.42 9.32
CA SER A 293 10.32 -21.56 9.89
C SER A 293 9.34 -22.63 10.39
N ARG A 294 8.23 -22.24 11.05
CA ARG A 294 7.19 -23.18 11.48
C ARG A 294 6.48 -23.83 10.31
N VAL A 295 6.16 -23.08 9.25
CA VAL A 295 5.56 -23.63 8.04
C VAL A 295 6.51 -24.61 7.35
N LEU A 296 7.81 -24.27 7.25
CA LEU A 296 8.82 -25.16 6.68
C LEU A 296 8.98 -26.45 7.49
N VAL A 297 8.99 -26.37 8.83
CA VAL A 297 9.00 -27.55 9.71
C VAL A 297 7.73 -28.37 9.51
N TRP A 298 6.56 -27.73 9.44
CA TRP A 298 5.30 -28.42 9.19
C TRP A 298 5.30 -29.13 7.83
N VAL A 299 5.72 -28.47 6.75
CA VAL A 299 5.84 -29.08 5.41
C VAL A 299 6.83 -30.24 5.44
N ARG A 300 7.98 -30.07 6.09
CA ARG A 300 9.00 -31.13 6.21
C ARG A 300 8.49 -32.35 6.96
N CYS A 301 7.79 -32.15 8.07
CA CYS A 301 7.31 -33.23 8.93
C CYS A 301 6.03 -33.89 8.40
N ARG A 302 5.09 -33.12 7.82
CA ARG A 302 3.78 -33.61 7.37
C ARG A 302 3.74 -33.98 5.90
N VAL A 303 4.31 -33.16 5.02
CA VAL A 303 4.25 -33.36 3.55
C VAL A 303 5.41 -34.25 3.10
N LEU A 304 6.64 -33.92 3.49
CA LEU A 304 7.83 -34.69 3.11
C LEU A 304 8.08 -35.92 4.02
N ARG A 305 7.25 -36.11 5.07
CA ARG A 305 7.36 -37.20 6.06
C ARG A 305 8.79 -37.45 6.57
N ARG A 306 9.61 -36.41 6.63
CA ARG A 306 11.00 -36.51 7.09
C ARG A 306 10.98 -36.25 8.59
N GLN A 307 11.22 -37.28 9.39
CA GLN A 307 11.28 -37.14 10.86
C GLN A 307 12.35 -36.10 11.24
N GLU A 308 11.99 -35.21 12.18
CA GLU A 308 13.00 -34.44 12.91
C GLU A 308 13.96 -35.43 13.57
N LYS A 309 15.26 -35.30 13.28
CA LYS A 309 16.28 -35.86 14.16
C LYS A 309 16.14 -35.13 15.50
N HIS A 310 15.40 -35.74 16.41
CA HIS A 310 15.42 -35.36 17.80
C HIS A 310 16.80 -35.79 18.32
N ASP A 311 17.80 -34.90 18.28
CA ASP A 311 19.04 -35.11 19.02
C ASP A 311 18.66 -35.12 20.51
N ARG A 312 18.43 -36.32 21.04
CA ARG A 312 18.49 -36.57 22.47
C ARG A 312 19.97 -36.57 22.83
N SER A 313 20.53 -35.42 23.15
CA SER A 313 21.78 -35.39 23.91
C SER A 313 21.43 -35.79 25.36
N PRO A 314 21.99 -36.89 25.89
CA PRO A 314 21.85 -37.20 27.30
C PRO A 314 22.56 -36.11 28.11
N LEU A 315 21.92 -35.69 29.20
CA LEU A 315 22.44 -34.77 30.19
C LEU A 315 23.85 -35.24 30.64
N SER A 316 24.89 -34.49 30.30
CA SER A 316 26.15 -34.51 31.04
C SER A 316 26.78 -33.12 30.98
N SER A 317 26.83 -32.51 32.16
CA SER A 317 27.61 -31.33 32.55
C SER A 317 28.90 -31.12 31.75
N LEU A 318 29.11 -29.92 31.21
CA LEU A 318 30.37 -29.16 31.13
C LEU A 318 30.16 -27.84 30.30
N PRO A 319 31.05 -26.84 30.42
CA PRO A 319 30.67 -25.42 30.32
C PRO A 319 30.44 -24.94 28.89
N VAL A 320 29.60 -23.91 28.81
CA VAL A 320 29.17 -23.20 27.60
C VAL A 320 30.36 -22.78 26.74
N LYS A 321 30.59 -23.51 25.64
CA LYS A 321 31.23 -22.96 24.44
C LYS A 321 30.13 -22.46 23.52
N TYR A 322 30.22 -21.17 23.17
CA TYR A 322 29.41 -20.53 22.15
C TYR A 322 29.54 -21.32 20.83
N VAL A 323 28.50 -22.06 20.46
CA VAL A 323 28.40 -22.71 19.15
C VAL A 323 27.63 -21.77 18.23
N SER A 324 28.34 -21.17 17.28
CA SER A 324 27.78 -20.43 16.15
C SER A 324 26.95 -21.40 15.28
N GLN A 325 25.64 -21.16 15.16
CA GLN A 325 24.72 -21.95 14.33
C GLN A 325 24.99 -21.70 12.82
N PRO A 326 25.51 -22.67 12.05
CA PRO A 326 25.80 -22.48 10.62
C PRO A 326 24.55 -22.65 9.72
N HIS A 327 23.46 -23.21 10.25
CA HIS A 327 22.25 -23.51 9.46
C HIS A 327 21.40 -22.27 9.12
N LEU A 328 21.50 -21.19 9.90
CA LEU A 328 20.87 -19.89 9.61
C LEU A 328 21.59 -19.10 8.50
N LEU A 329 22.89 -19.35 8.32
CA LEU A 329 23.72 -18.70 7.29
C LEU A 329 23.42 -19.25 5.89
N ASN A 330 23.24 -20.56 5.74
CA ASN A 330 22.92 -21.17 4.44
C ASN A 330 21.51 -20.81 3.95
N MET A 331 20.52 -20.74 4.86
CA MET A 331 19.17 -20.34 4.49
C MET A 331 19.09 -18.84 4.15
N ARG A 332 19.85 -18.00 4.88
CA ARG A 332 20.09 -16.59 4.49
C ARG A 332 20.73 -16.51 3.11
N ALA A 333 21.72 -17.34 2.76
CA ALA A 333 22.41 -17.26 1.47
C ALA A 333 21.52 -17.59 0.26
N GLU A 334 20.68 -18.63 0.36
CA GLU A 334 19.75 -19.00 -0.73
C GLU A 334 18.55 -18.04 -0.87
N THR A 335 18.03 -17.51 0.24
CA THR A 335 17.02 -16.44 0.17
C THR A 335 17.63 -15.08 -0.21
N PHE A 336 18.88 -14.77 0.18
CA PHE A 336 19.60 -13.59 -0.31
C PHE A 336 19.86 -13.66 -1.81
N THR A 337 20.06 -14.85 -2.40
CA THR A 337 20.22 -14.98 -3.86
C THR A 337 18.88 -14.79 -4.59
N LEU A 338 17.76 -15.29 -4.04
CA LEU A 338 16.42 -15.02 -4.57
C LEU A 338 16.05 -13.54 -4.44
N VAL A 339 16.31 -12.93 -3.28
CA VAL A 339 16.07 -11.52 -3.00
C VAL A 339 17.05 -10.62 -3.76
N ALA A 340 18.30 -11.02 -3.96
CA ALA A 340 19.24 -10.31 -4.83
C ALA A 340 18.81 -10.37 -6.29
N ARG A 341 18.22 -11.48 -6.76
CA ARG A 341 17.60 -11.56 -8.09
C ARG A 341 16.38 -10.64 -8.22
N ILE A 342 15.54 -10.56 -7.18
CA ILE A 342 14.39 -9.63 -7.12
C ILE A 342 14.84 -8.17 -6.97
N ILE A 343 15.90 -7.89 -6.20
CA ILE A 343 16.52 -6.57 -6.06
C ILE A 343 17.29 -6.18 -7.33
N LEU A 344 17.86 -7.13 -8.07
CA LEU A 344 18.43 -6.88 -9.40
C LEU A 344 17.34 -6.57 -10.43
N LEU A 345 16.18 -7.23 -10.33
CA LEU A 345 14.95 -6.85 -11.06
C LEU A 345 14.46 -5.45 -10.65
N SER A 346 14.50 -5.11 -9.36
CA SER A 346 14.13 -3.78 -8.87
C SER A 346 15.21 -2.71 -9.13
N ARG A 347 16.48 -3.08 -9.32
CA ARG A 347 17.55 -2.19 -9.82
C ARG A 347 17.41 -1.97 -11.32
N ARG A 348 17.00 -2.96 -12.11
CA ARG A 348 16.54 -2.74 -13.49
C ARG A 348 15.31 -1.82 -13.54
N PHE A 349 14.38 -1.98 -12.60
CA PHE A 349 13.26 -1.06 -12.41
C PHE A 349 13.73 0.33 -11.96
N ARG A 350 14.73 0.45 -11.09
CA ARG A 350 15.31 1.74 -10.63
C ARG A 350 16.12 2.44 -11.71
N LEU A 351 16.82 1.70 -12.58
CA LEU A 351 17.49 2.23 -13.78
C LEU A 351 16.48 2.63 -14.86
N CYS A 352 15.35 1.93 -14.96
CA CYS A 352 14.22 2.34 -15.80
C CYS A 352 13.57 3.61 -15.23
N MET A 353 13.32 3.66 -13.92
CA MET A 353 12.73 4.80 -13.21
C MET A 353 13.67 6.01 -13.16
N SER A 354 15.00 5.84 -13.09
CA SER A 354 15.95 6.96 -13.17
C SER A 354 16.13 7.47 -14.60
N ARG A 355 15.99 6.62 -15.62
CA ARG A 355 15.87 7.07 -17.02
C ARG A 355 14.58 7.86 -17.24
N ILE A 356 13.47 7.42 -16.65
CA ILE A 356 12.17 8.12 -16.72
C ILE A 356 12.22 9.44 -15.94
N LEU A 357 12.73 9.47 -14.71
CA LEU A 357 12.92 10.69 -13.90
C LEU A 357 13.92 11.67 -14.55
N GLY A 358 14.97 11.17 -15.21
CA GLY A 358 15.87 12.00 -16.02
C GLY A 358 15.21 12.60 -17.27
N THR A 359 14.14 11.98 -17.77
CA THR A 359 13.33 12.52 -18.87
C THR A 359 12.38 13.62 -18.36
N ILE A 360 11.96 13.55 -17.10
CA ILE A 360 11.13 14.59 -16.44
C ILE A 360 11.93 15.88 -16.15
N GLN A 361 13.26 15.80 -15.96
CA GLN A 361 14.11 17.00 -15.83
C GLN A 361 14.34 17.75 -17.16
N HIS A 362 13.94 17.19 -18.30
CA HIS A 362 13.97 17.83 -19.61
C HIS A 362 12.54 18.15 -20.11
N PHE A 363 11.71 18.73 -19.25
CA PHE A 363 10.48 19.40 -19.67
C PHE A 363 10.81 20.82 -20.17
N PRO A 364 10.80 21.12 -21.48
CA PRO A 364 10.60 22.48 -21.92
C PRO A 364 9.12 22.82 -21.71
N LEU A 365 8.85 23.78 -20.83
CA LEU A 365 7.62 24.56 -20.83
C LEU A 365 7.43 25.15 -22.23
N THR A 366 6.64 24.48 -23.07
CA THR A 366 6.15 25.05 -24.32
C THR A 366 4.63 25.18 -24.19
N PRO A 367 4.08 26.40 -24.38
CA PRO A 367 2.64 26.60 -24.35
C PRO A 367 2.07 26.08 -25.68
N LEU A 368 1.12 25.14 -25.62
CA LEU A 368 0.33 24.76 -26.78
C LEU A 368 -0.96 25.59 -26.80
N LEU A 369 -1.12 26.31 -27.91
CA LEU A 369 -2.30 27.05 -28.38
C LEU A 369 -3.54 26.17 -28.50
#